data_AF-A0A662BR15-F1
#
_entry.id   AF-A0A662BR15-F1
#
_cell.length_a   1.000
_cell.length_b   1.000
_cell.length_c   1.000
_cell.angle_alpha   90.00
_cell.angle_beta   90.00
_cell.angle_gamma   90.00
#
_symmetry.space_group_name_H-M   'P 1'
#
loop_
_entity.id
_entity.type
_entity.pdbx_description
1 polymer ?
#
loop_
_entity_poly.entity_id
_entity_poly.type
_entity_poly.pdbx_seq_one_letter_code
_entity_poly.pdbx_strand_id
1 'polypeptide(L)'
;MEKKIQISSTFKIISLVLIAIGIASLTYGFITDPVKTWANYLMNNYYFLSLGIGITFFGALQYITHSGWAVGFNRIYQAMGNIIPVIAILMIPILIFGMQDLYHWSHEG
;
A
#
# COMPACT_ATOMS: atom_id res chain seq x y z
N MET A 1 8.68 31.00 4.64
CA MET A 1 7.40 30.54 5.22
C MET A 1 6.96 29.30 4.46
N GLU A 2 6.99 28.11 5.09
CA GLU A 2 6.46 26.91 4.45
C GLU A 2 4.95 27.07 4.23
N LYS A 3 4.54 27.10 2.96
CA LYS A 3 3.12 27.11 2.60
C LYS A 3 2.55 25.73 2.91
N LYS A 4 2.00 25.55 4.12
CA LYS A 4 1.31 24.31 4.51
C LYS A 4 0.18 24.05 3.52
N ILE A 5 0.20 22.86 2.91
CA ILE A 5 -0.85 22.44 1.98
C ILE A 5 -2.15 22.35 2.77
N GLN A 6 -3.11 23.21 2.45
CA GLN A 6 -4.44 23.16 3.04
C GLN A 6 -5.26 22.10 2.30
N ILE A 7 -5.60 21.02 3.00
CA ILE A 7 -6.40 19.94 2.43
C ILE A 7 -7.89 20.27 2.59
N SER A 8 -8.62 20.27 1.47
CA SER A 8 -10.08 20.46 1.46
C SER A 8 -10.80 19.39 2.28
N SER A 9 -11.83 19.79 3.01
CA SER A 9 -12.67 18.90 3.81
C SER A 9 -13.29 17.78 2.97
N THR A 10 -13.68 18.08 1.73
CA THR A 10 -14.25 17.10 0.80
C THR A 10 -13.27 15.98 0.49
N PHE A 11 -11.99 16.32 0.27
CA PHE A 11 -10.96 15.31 -0.01
C PHE A 11 -10.79 14.34 1.17
N LYS A 12 -10.74 14.87 2.40
CA LYS A 12 -10.64 14.05 3.61
C LYS A 12 -11.84 13.11 3.78
N ILE A 13 -13.05 13.61 3.54
CA ILE A 13 -14.27 12.82 3.64
C ILE A 13 -14.26 11.70 2.60
N ILE A 14 -13.92 12.00 1.34
CA ILE A 14 -13.84 10.98 0.29
C ILE A 14 -12.81 9.90 0.64
N SER A 15 -11.61 10.28 1.08
CA SER A 15 -10.60 9.31 1.50
C SER A 15 -11.08 8.43 2.65
N LEU A 16 -11.77 9.01 3.64
CA LEU A 16 -12.30 8.28 4.78
C LEU A 16 -13.42 7.30 4.38
N VAL A 17 -14.31 7.72 3.47
CA VAL A 17 -15.37 6.86 2.92
C VAL A 17 -14.77 5.69 2.15
N LEU A 18 -13.74 5.92 1.33
CA LEU A 18 -13.07 4.84 0.58
C LEU A 18 -12.38 3.83 1.52
N ILE A 19 -11.76 4.30 2.61
CA ILE A 19 -11.18 3.43 3.64
C ILE A 19 -12.29 2.58 4.29
N ALA A 20 -13.43 3.20 4.64
CA ALA A 20 -14.55 2.50 5.25
C ALA A 20 -15.12 1.41 4.31
N ILE A 21 -15.26 1.71 3.02
CA ILE A 21 -15.69 0.74 2.01
C ILE A 21 -14.68 -0.41 1.92
N GLY A 22 -13.38 -0.11 1.89
CA GLY A 22 -12.33 -1.14 1.85
C GLY A 22 -12.39 -2.10 3.04
N ILE A 23 -12.59 -1.57 4.25
CA ILE A 23 -12.75 -2.39 5.47
C ILE A 23 -14.03 -3.23 5.41
N ALA A 24 -15.15 -2.65 4.96
CA ALA A 24 -16.41 -3.37 4.81
C ALA A 24 -16.29 -4.51 3.78
N SER A 25 -15.62 -4.29 2.65
CA SER A 25 -15.38 -5.34 1.65
C SER A 25 -14.46 -6.44 2.17
N LEU A 26 -13.41 -6.12 2.92
CA LEU A 26 -12.52 -7.10 3.53
C LEU A 26 -13.25 -7.98 4.56
N THR A 27 -13.99 -7.35 5.48
CA THR A 27 -14.78 -8.07 6.49
C THR A 27 -15.84 -8.98 5.86
N TYR A 28 -16.53 -8.51 4.82
CA TYR A 28 -17.46 -9.32 4.05
C TYR A 28 -16.78 -10.50 3.34
N GLY A 29 -15.60 -10.29 2.77
CA GLY A 29 -14.82 -11.34 2.12
C GLY A 29 -14.48 -12.48 3.09
N PHE A 30 -14.00 -12.15 4.30
CA PHE A 30 -13.68 -13.15 5.32
C PHE A 30 -14.88 -13.92 5.86
N ILE A 31 -16.10 -13.39 5.75
CA ILE A 31 -17.32 -14.11 6.14
C ILE A 31 -17.77 -15.09 5.04
N THR A 32 -17.51 -14.77 3.77
CA THR A 32 -18.02 -15.53 2.62
C THR A 32 -17.03 -16.59 2.11
N ASP A 33 -15.77 -16.23 1.91
CA ASP A 33 -14.71 -17.13 1.43
C ASP A 33 -13.34 -16.66 1.97
N PRO A 34 -12.90 -17.20 3.12
CA PRO A 34 -11.64 -16.82 3.75
C PRO A 34 -10.42 -17.08 2.87
N VAL A 35 -10.36 -18.25 2.21
CA VAL A 35 -9.20 -18.69 1.42
C VAL A 35 -8.99 -17.76 0.23
N LYS A 36 -10.06 -17.46 -0.52
CA LYS A 36 -10.00 -16.52 -1.63
C LYS A 36 -9.68 -15.09 -1.16
N THR A 37 -10.19 -14.71 0.01
CA THR A 37 -9.95 -13.37 0.58
C THR A 37 -8.48 -13.18 0.96
N TRP A 38 -7.83 -14.18 1.55
CA TRP A 38 -6.39 -14.12 1.81
C TRP A 38 -5.57 -13.92 0.53
N ALA A 39 -5.89 -14.67 -0.54
CA ALA A 39 -5.18 -14.54 -1.82
C ALA A 39 -5.36 -13.13 -2.43
N ASN A 40 -6.57 -12.58 -2.40
CA ASN A 40 -6.84 -11.23 -2.87
C ASN A 40 -6.16 -10.16 -2.00
N TYR A 41 -6.14 -10.36 -0.69
CA TYR A 41 -5.49 -9.44 0.25
C TYR A 41 -3.97 -9.41 0.03
N LEU A 42 -3.34 -10.58 -0.17
CA LEU A 42 -1.94 -10.71 -0.54
C LEU A 42 -1.64 -10.00 -1.87
N MET A 43 -2.44 -10.26 -2.91
CA MET A 43 -2.28 -9.64 -4.23
C MET A 43 -2.34 -8.10 -4.15
N ASN A 44 -3.32 -7.57 -3.41
CA ASN A 44 -3.46 -6.14 -3.21
C ASN A 44 -2.24 -5.53 -2.49
N ASN A 45 -1.75 -6.18 -1.42
CA ASN A 45 -0.55 -5.74 -0.72
C ASN A 45 0.68 -5.72 -1.64
N TYR A 46 0.90 -6.79 -2.41
CA TYR A 46 2.01 -6.86 -3.35
C TYR A 46 1.93 -5.81 -4.47
N TYR A 47 0.73 -5.49 -4.94
CA TYR A 47 0.53 -4.45 -5.94
C TYR A 47 1.02 -3.09 -5.43
N PHE A 48 0.55 -2.66 -4.25
CA PHE A 48 0.97 -1.39 -3.66
C PHE A 48 2.43 -1.38 -3.22
N LEU A 49 2.96 -2.52 -2.75
CA LEU A 49 4.38 -2.67 -2.43
C LEU A 49 5.24 -2.44 -3.67
N SER A 50 4.88 -3.07 -4.80
CA SER A 50 5.58 -2.94 -6.08
C SER A 50 5.58 -1.50 -6.58
N LEU A 51 4.45 -0.80 -6.46
CA LEU A 51 4.35 0.62 -6.80
C LEU A 51 5.26 1.49 -5.90
N GLY A 52 5.21 1.26 -4.58
CA GLY A 52 6.04 2.00 -3.62
C GLY A 52 7.53 1.82 -3.88
N ILE A 53 7.97 0.57 -4.08
CA ILE A 53 9.36 0.25 -4.41
C ILE A 53 9.75 0.86 -5.75
N GLY A 54 8.93 0.69 -6.79
CA GLY A 54 9.19 1.19 -8.14
C GLY A 54 9.38 2.70 -8.17
N ILE A 55 8.51 3.45 -7.48
CA ILE A 55 8.62 4.92 -7.41
C ILE A 55 9.80 5.38 -6.56
N THR A 56 10.07 4.69 -5.45
CA THR A 56 11.23 5.00 -4.60
C THR A 56 12.54 4.79 -5.38
N PHE A 57 12.63 3.66 -6.10
CA PHE A 57 13.76 3.37 -6.98
C PHE A 57 13.89 4.41 -8.11
N PHE A 58 12.78 4.74 -8.78
CA PHE A 58 12.78 5.76 -9.83
C PHE A 58 13.23 7.12 -9.29
N GLY A 59 12.73 7.53 -8.12
CA GLY A 59 13.18 8.74 -7.45
C GLY A 59 14.68 8.72 -7.18
N ALA A 60 15.21 7.63 -6.62
CA ALA A 60 16.65 7.46 -6.39
C ALA A 60 17.48 7.54 -7.69
N LEU A 61 16.99 6.95 -8.79
CA LEU A 61 17.63 7.04 -10.10
C LEU A 61 17.71 8.49 -10.59
N GLN A 62 16.64 9.28 -10.44
CA GLN A 62 16.64 10.69 -10.81
C GLN A 62 17.64 11.51 -9.98
N TYR A 63 17.81 11.17 -8.70
CA TYR A 63 18.83 11.78 -7.84
C TYR A 63 20.26 11.46 -8.31
N ILE A 64 20.56 10.19 -8.62
CA ILE A 64 21.90 9.76 -9.06
C ILE A 64 22.27 10.40 -10.41
N THR A 65 21.32 10.45 -11.34
CA THR A 65 21.52 11.00 -12.68
C THR A 65 21.54 12.54 -12.71
N HIS A 66 21.30 13.20 -11.58
CA HIS A 66 21.24 14.66 -11.49
C HIS A 66 20.26 15.29 -12.51
N SER A 67 19.11 14.63 -12.67
CA SER A 67 18.10 15.02 -13.65
C SER A 67 17.39 16.31 -13.25
N GLY A 68 17.64 17.40 -13.99
CA GLY A 68 17.13 18.73 -13.66
C GLY A 68 15.60 18.90 -13.72
N TRP A 69 14.92 18.13 -14.57
CA TRP A 69 13.46 18.18 -14.68
C TRP A 69 12.76 17.44 -13.54
N ALA A 70 13.42 16.44 -12.95
CA ALA A 70 12.84 15.60 -11.91
C ALA A 70 12.77 16.30 -10.53
N VAL A 71 13.49 17.41 -10.36
CA VAL A 71 13.59 18.16 -9.08
C VAL A 71 12.22 18.57 -8.56
N GLY A 72 11.29 18.98 -9.45
CA GLY A 72 9.93 19.35 -9.08
C GLY A 72 9.08 18.18 -8.56
N PHE A 73 9.43 16.95 -8.92
CA PHE A 73 8.68 15.73 -8.59
C PHE A 73 9.21 15.00 -7.35
N ASN A 74 10.35 15.43 -6.79
CA ASN A 74 10.97 14.79 -5.61
C ASN A 74 10.00 14.61 -4.44
N ARG A 75 9.12 15.59 -4.20
CA ARG A 75 8.10 15.49 -3.14
C ARG A 75 7.05 14.43 -3.43
N ILE A 76 6.71 14.20 -4.70
CA ILE A 76 5.77 13.16 -5.12
C ILE A 76 6.40 11.78 -4.93
N TYR A 77 7.66 11.59 -5.34
CA TYR A 77 8.36 10.33 -5.13
C TYR A 77 8.45 9.97 -3.64
N GLN A 78 8.79 10.94 -2.79
CA GLN A 78 8.83 10.73 -1.34
C GLN A 78 7.44 10.45 -0.75
N ALA A 79 6.40 11.19 -1.17
CA ALA A 79 5.04 10.98 -0.69
C ALA A 79 4.49 9.60 -1.07
N MET A 80 4.77 9.12 -2.28
CA MET A 80 4.37 7.79 -2.72
C MET A 80 5.22 6.69 -2.08
N GLY A 81 6.51 6.93 -1.87
CA GLY A 81 7.39 6.00 -1.13
C GLY A 81 6.96 5.76 0.32
N ASN A 82 6.32 6.76 0.95
CA ASN A 82 5.75 6.64 2.31
C ASN A 82 4.59 5.62 2.41
N ILE A 83 4.14 5.03 1.31
CA ILE A 83 3.19 3.91 1.36
C ILE A 83 3.86 2.62 1.88
N ILE A 84 5.18 2.45 1.71
CA ILE A 84 5.89 1.21 2.05
C ILE A 84 5.71 0.82 3.53
N PRO A 85 5.90 1.72 4.52
CA PRO A 85 5.67 1.38 5.92
C PRO A 85 4.22 0.97 6.21
N VAL A 86 3.25 1.58 5.53
CA VAL A 86 1.82 1.23 5.67
C VAL A 86 1.56 -0.18 5.16
N ILE A 87 2.09 -0.52 3.98
CA ILE A 87 1.97 -1.87 3.41
C ILE A 87 2.72 -2.91 4.27
N ALA A 88 3.88 -2.54 4.85
CA ALA A 88 4.59 -3.43 5.77
C ALA A 88 3.74 -3.79 6.99
N ILE A 89 3.01 -2.82 7.56
CA ILE A 89 2.06 -3.07 8.66
C ILE A 89 0.89 -3.95 8.18
N LEU A 90 0.33 -3.68 7.01
CA LEU A 90 -0.76 -4.48 6.43
C LEU A 90 -0.32 -5.89 6.01
N MET A 91 0.99 -6.16 5.89
CA MET A 91 1.51 -7.50 5.63
C MET A 91 1.50 -8.39 6.90
N ILE A 92 1.52 -7.80 8.10
CA ILE A 92 1.62 -8.54 9.37
C ILE A 92 0.47 -9.56 9.54
N PRO A 93 -0.82 -9.22 9.33
CA PRO A 93 -1.90 -10.20 9.46
C PRO A 93 -1.76 -11.38 8.49
N ILE A 94 -1.19 -11.16 7.30
CA ILE A 94 -0.94 -12.25 6.33
C ILE A 94 0.13 -13.20 6.86
N LEU A 95 1.21 -12.67 7.42
CA LEU A 95 2.31 -13.48 7.95
C LEU A 95 1.90 -14.30 9.18
N ILE A 96 1.00 -13.78 10.01
CA ILE A 96 0.58 -14.47 11.24
C ILE A 96 -0.57 -15.44 10.99
N PHE A 97 -1.57 -15.05 10.18
CA PHE A 97 -2.82 -15.81 10.05
C PHE A 97 -3.03 -16.40 8.65
N GLY A 98 -2.54 -15.73 7.60
CA GLY A 98 -2.79 -16.13 6.22
C GLY A 98 -1.80 -17.16 5.66
N MET A 99 -0.66 -17.40 6.33
CA MET A 99 0.40 -18.25 5.77
C MET A 99 -0.10 -19.67 5.46
N GLN A 100 -0.83 -20.29 6.39
CA GLN A 100 -1.34 -21.65 6.25
C GLN A 100 -2.27 -21.74 5.03
N ASP A 101 -3.23 -20.83 4.89
CA ASP A 101 -4.17 -20.85 3.76
C ASP A 101 -3.51 -20.54 2.40
N LEU A 102 -2.45 -19.74 2.38
CA LEU A 102 -1.81 -19.25 1.15
C LEU A 102 -0.70 -20.16 0.63
N TYR A 103 0.04 -20.78 1.53
CA TYR A 103 1.27 -21.48 1.20
C TYR A 103 1.16 -22.94 1.62
N HIS A 104 1.04 -23.82 0.63
CA HIS A 104 0.97 -25.27 0.87
C HIS A 104 2.15 -25.79 1.71
N TRP A 105 3.35 -25.24 1.51
CA TRP A 105 4.54 -25.63 2.27
C TRP A 105 4.54 -25.21 3.75
N SER A 106 3.60 -24.36 4.17
CA SER A 106 3.49 -23.90 5.56
C SER A 106 2.52 -24.73 6.40
N HIS A 107 1.82 -25.68 5.79
CA HIS A 107 1.03 -26.65 6.54
C HIS A 107 1.98 -27.59 7.27
N GLU A 108 1.71 -27.84 8.55
CA GLU A 108 2.34 -28.96 9.26
C GLU A 108 1.85 -30.24 8.58
N GLY A 109 2.80 -31.06 8.11
CA GLY A 109 2.51 -32.30 7.39
C GLY A 109 1.84 -33.37 8.25
#